data_AF-A0A229RPA1-F1
#
_entry.id   AF-A0A229RPA1-F1
#
_cell.length_a   1.000
_cell.length_b   1.000
_cell.length_c   1.000
_cell.angle_alpha   90.00
_cell.angle_beta   90.00
_cell.angle_gamma   90.00
#
_symmetry.space_group_name_H-M   'P 1'
#
loop_
_entity.id
_entity.type
_entity.pdbx_description
1 polymer ?
#
loop_
_entity_poly.entity_id
_entity_poly.type
_entity_poly.pdbx_seq_one_letter_code
_entity_poly.pdbx_strand_id
1 'polypeptide(L)'
;MLDQPLALPVKQSEEGCDWMESVKPDLQPLGLVSTKSSLSGCQFVFPNNKGAQVHAYHPYGWITQDSPVMEPVEIAGIKGRTYAFDPEPATFCSVNMDVRAYASIAVDAYDVTSDEAGTRAEHCELAKKVAEVLLKKFVPLAGGKPAPSTVQEPSAEALKNLDVCEVVKFTHANYAGVNAGREGAQKGEGPLGPTCTHEVPYAKAVGMYTNGTGGLEAVPPKAGAEVRNGQFGTLKARFEQTEETCALSVQLGNGQVVQVDFIGKKKEAMPRTCVSAQLILSVSMLALITGEH
;
A
#
# COMPACT_ATOMS: atom_id res chain seq x y z
N MET A 1 -14.84 -6.79 -6.07
CA MET A 1 -14.57 -5.44 -6.61
C MET A 1 -13.06 -5.31 -6.71
N LEU A 2 -12.60 -5.08 -7.94
CA LEU A 2 -11.32 -5.48 -8.52
C LEU A 2 -10.09 -4.99 -7.75
N ASP A 3 -9.16 -5.91 -7.54
CA ASP A 3 -7.74 -5.65 -7.37
C ASP A 3 -7.21 -4.96 -8.64
N GLN A 4 -6.48 -3.86 -8.50
CA GLN A 4 -6.11 -2.95 -9.57
C GLN A 4 -4.60 -2.74 -9.63
N PRO A 5 -3.96 -2.75 -10.79
CA PRO A 5 -2.52 -2.53 -10.88
C PRO A 5 -2.06 -1.22 -10.17
N LEU A 6 -0.80 -1.20 -9.72
CA LEU A 6 -0.14 0.00 -9.20
C LEU A 6 -0.28 1.13 -10.22
N ALA A 7 -0.79 2.27 -9.76
CA ALA A 7 -1.07 3.41 -10.63
C ALA A 7 0.19 4.21 -10.97
N LEU A 8 1.09 4.40 -10.00
CA LEU A 8 2.29 5.23 -10.12
C LEU A 8 3.56 4.41 -9.79
N PRO A 9 4.74 4.80 -10.32
CA PRO A 9 6.00 4.16 -9.99
C PRO A 9 6.27 4.19 -8.49
N VAL A 10 6.81 3.08 -7.98
CA VAL A 10 7.08 2.87 -6.55
C VAL A 10 8.48 3.28 -6.11
N LYS A 11 9.34 3.64 -7.07
CA LYS A 11 10.71 4.08 -6.79
C LYS A 11 10.69 5.47 -6.17
N GLN A 12 11.33 5.61 -5.00
CA GLN A 12 11.62 6.91 -4.38
C GLN A 12 12.95 7.43 -4.94
N SER A 13 12.88 8.15 -6.06
CA SER A 13 14.04 8.81 -6.68
C SER A 13 13.55 9.87 -7.66
N GLU A 14 14.46 10.68 -8.20
CA GLU A 14 14.13 11.58 -9.30
C GLU A 14 13.54 10.82 -10.50
N GLU A 15 14.12 9.66 -10.84
CA GLU A 15 13.59 8.74 -11.88
C GLU A 15 12.17 8.24 -11.56
N GLY A 16 11.83 8.14 -10.27
CA GLY A 16 10.49 7.78 -9.80
C GLY A 16 9.42 8.85 -10.07
N CYS A 17 9.82 10.06 -10.46
CA CYS A 17 8.95 11.20 -10.70
C CYS A 17 8.80 11.57 -12.19
N ASP A 18 9.37 10.80 -13.12
CA ASP A 18 9.29 11.06 -14.57
C ASP A 18 7.84 11.14 -15.07
N TRP A 19 6.91 10.43 -14.42
CA TRP A 19 5.49 10.47 -14.73
C TRP A 19 4.87 11.87 -14.55
N MET A 20 5.45 12.74 -13.72
CA MET A 20 4.94 14.09 -13.47
C MET A 20 4.83 14.90 -14.76
N GLU A 21 5.76 14.74 -15.71
CA GLU A 21 5.75 15.44 -17.00
C GLU A 21 4.46 15.16 -17.78
N SER A 22 3.98 13.92 -17.72
CA SER A 22 2.73 13.54 -18.39
C SER A 22 1.48 14.16 -17.74
N VAL A 23 1.56 14.54 -16.46
CA VAL A 23 0.45 15.08 -15.66
C VAL A 23 0.41 16.61 -15.69
N LYS A 24 1.55 17.27 -15.94
CA LYS A 24 1.65 18.73 -15.99
C LYS A 24 0.49 19.38 -16.77
N PRO A 25 0.12 18.94 -18.00
CA PRO A 25 -0.96 19.56 -18.76
C PRO A 25 -2.31 19.53 -18.05
N ASP A 26 -2.59 18.47 -17.28
CA ASP A 26 -3.86 18.31 -16.55
C ASP A 26 -3.89 19.13 -15.25
N LEU A 27 -2.72 19.49 -14.71
CA LEU A 27 -2.58 20.35 -13.53
C LEU A 27 -2.37 21.84 -13.88
N GLN A 28 -2.05 22.18 -15.13
CA GLN A 28 -1.99 23.58 -15.60
C GLN A 28 -3.28 24.37 -15.31
N PRO A 29 -4.50 23.82 -15.51
CA PRO A 29 -5.75 24.49 -15.13
C PRO A 29 -5.88 24.80 -13.63
N LEU A 30 -5.13 24.10 -12.78
CA LEU A 30 -5.06 24.37 -11.33
C LEU A 30 -3.98 25.42 -10.98
N GLY A 31 -3.27 25.96 -11.97
CA GLY A 31 -2.24 26.98 -11.81
C GLY A 31 -0.84 26.43 -11.59
N LEU A 32 -0.54 25.18 -12.00
CA LEU A 32 0.78 24.57 -11.82
C LEU A 32 1.92 25.51 -12.31
N VAL A 33 2.80 25.88 -11.39
CA VAL A 33 3.96 26.75 -11.64
C VAL A 33 5.19 25.93 -12.00
N SER A 34 5.49 24.89 -11.21
CA SER A 34 6.68 24.06 -11.41
C SER A 34 6.54 22.68 -10.77
N THR A 35 7.47 21.80 -11.07
CA THR A 35 7.58 20.47 -10.47
C THR A 35 8.95 20.33 -9.80
N LYS A 36 8.98 19.65 -8.65
CA LYS A 36 10.20 19.32 -7.91
C LYS A 36 10.19 17.84 -7.59
N SER A 37 11.29 17.16 -7.87
CA SER A 37 11.50 15.77 -7.49
C SER A 37 12.39 15.73 -6.26
N SER A 38 12.10 14.87 -5.30
CA SER A 38 12.97 14.62 -4.16
C SER A 38 12.96 13.15 -3.77
N LEU A 39 13.87 12.77 -2.87
CA LEU A 39 13.86 11.44 -2.26
C LEU A 39 12.57 11.16 -1.46
N SER A 40 11.85 12.19 -1.02
CA SER A 40 10.63 12.04 -0.22
C SER A 40 9.34 12.00 -1.04
N GLY A 41 9.40 12.28 -2.35
CA GLY A 41 8.26 12.15 -3.26
C GLY A 41 8.28 13.14 -4.43
N CYS A 42 7.17 13.16 -5.16
CA CYS A 42 6.99 13.96 -6.37
C CYS A 42 6.13 15.19 -6.07
N GLN A 43 6.69 16.40 -6.14
CA GLN A 43 6.03 17.62 -5.67
C GLN A 43 5.62 18.56 -6.81
N PHE A 44 4.34 18.90 -6.86
CA PHE A 44 3.80 19.98 -7.70
C PHE A 44 3.76 21.30 -6.93
N VAL A 45 4.22 22.39 -7.54
CA VAL A 45 4.19 23.73 -6.95
C VAL A 45 3.16 24.60 -7.67
N PHE A 46 2.30 25.25 -6.90
CA PHE A 46 1.18 26.09 -7.32
C PHE A 46 1.41 27.55 -6.87
N PRO A 47 0.55 28.51 -7.28
CA PRO A 47 0.70 29.91 -6.92
C PRO A 47 0.59 30.11 -5.40
N ASN A 48 1.13 31.24 -4.90
CA ASN A 48 1.26 31.52 -3.48
C ASN A 48 2.00 30.37 -2.75
N ASN A 49 3.02 29.85 -3.44
CA ASN A 49 3.98 28.91 -2.90
C ASN A 49 3.36 27.64 -2.26
N LYS A 50 2.17 27.24 -2.73
CA LYS A 50 1.51 26.01 -2.30
C LYS A 50 2.15 24.79 -2.97
N GLY A 51 2.36 23.74 -2.20
CA GLY A 51 2.90 22.46 -2.66
C GLY A 51 1.83 21.38 -2.57
N ALA A 52 1.90 20.42 -3.49
CA ALA A 52 1.25 19.12 -3.35
C ALA A 52 2.28 18.02 -3.60
N GLN A 53 2.66 17.30 -2.54
CA GLN A 53 3.58 16.17 -2.60
C GLN A 53 2.80 14.87 -2.74
N VAL A 54 3.18 14.07 -3.72
CA VAL A 54 2.55 12.77 -4.00
C VAL A 54 3.42 11.66 -3.45
N HIS A 55 2.80 10.84 -2.60
CA HIS A 55 3.36 9.61 -2.06
C HIS A 55 2.66 8.43 -2.76
N ALA A 56 3.36 7.85 -3.73
CA ALA A 56 2.87 6.71 -4.54
C ALA A 56 2.83 5.38 -3.77
N TYR A 57 3.37 5.35 -2.56
CA TYR A 57 3.41 4.16 -1.71
C TYR A 57 3.34 4.51 -0.23
N HIS A 58 2.17 4.98 0.20
CA HIS A 58 1.88 4.89 1.62
C HIS A 58 1.30 3.47 1.87
N PRO A 59 1.78 2.72 2.89
CA PRO A 59 1.19 1.44 3.25
C PRO A 59 -0.31 1.60 3.35
N TYR A 60 -1.07 0.56 2.95
CA TYR A 60 -2.53 0.52 3.05
C TYR A 60 -2.93 0.69 4.52
N GLY A 61 -3.01 1.93 4.96
CA GLY A 61 -2.82 2.29 6.34
C GLY A 61 -4.17 2.37 7.01
N TRP A 62 -4.43 1.45 7.92
CA TRP A 62 -5.06 1.92 9.15
C TRP A 62 -4.17 3.05 9.66
N ILE A 63 -4.61 4.31 9.52
CA ILE A 63 -3.92 5.40 10.18
C ILE A 63 -4.19 5.16 11.66
N THR A 64 -3.23 4.55 12.34
CA THR A 64 -3.32 4.26 13.78
C THR A 64 -2.88 5.46 14.63
N GLN A 65 -2.51 6.57 13.98
CA GLN A 65 -2.12 7.80 14.63
C GLN A 65 -3.38 8.64 14.87
N ASP A 66 -3.51 9.15 16.09
CA ASP A 66 -4.55 10.11 16.42
C ASP A 66 -4.39 11.34 15.53
N SER A 67 -5.48 11.74 14.88
CA SER A 67 -5.50 12.84 13.93
C SER A 67 -6.68 13.77 14.26
N PRO A 68 -6.46 15.09 14.36
CA PRO A 68 -7.54 16.06 14.56
C PRO A 68 -8.57 16.11 13.42
N VAL A 69 -8.24 15.58 12.23
CA VAL A 69 -9.14 15.50 11.09
C VAL A 69 -9.11 14.07 10.54
N MET A 70 -10.27 13.42 10.45
CA MET A 70 -10.38 12.10 9.83
C MET A 70 -11.75 12.00 9.15
N GLU A 71 -11.82 12.45 7.90
CA GLU A 71 -13.07 12.54 7.15
C GLU A 71 -13.04 11.61 5.94
N PRO A 72 -14.13 10.87 5.65
CA PRO A 72 -14.19 10.07 4.43
C PRO A 72 -14.23 10.97 3.19
N VAL A 73 -13.60 10.52 2.11
CA VAL A 73 -13.70 11.17 0.79
C VAL A 73 -13.91 10.12 -0.30
N GLU A 74 -14.60 10.51 -1.37
CA GLU A 74 -14.73 9.71 -2.58
C GLU A 74 -14.35 10.55 -3.79
N ILE A 75 -13.36 10.11 -4.56
CA ILE A 75 -12.84 10.81 -5.74
C ILE A 75 -12.78 9.83 -6.89
N ALA A 76 -13.41 10.16 -8.01
CA ALA A 76 -13.49 9.27 -9.18
C ALA A 76 -13.98 7.84 -8.85
N GLY A 77 -14.91 7.70 -7.89
CA GLY A 77 -15.43 6.40 -7.44
C GLY A 77 -14.46 5.60 -6.54
N ILE A 78 -13.31 6.19 -6.19
CA ILE A 78 -12.34 5.61 -5.26
C ILE A 78 -12.61 6.19 -3.89
N LYS A 79 -12.77 5.31 -2.90
CA LYS A 79 -12.88 5.71 -1.49
C LYS A 79 -11.51 6.07 -0.94
N GLY A 80 -11.51 6.96 0.02
CA GLY A 80 -10.31 7.38 0.73
C GLY A 80 -10.69 8.17 1.97
N ARG A 81 -9.72 8.93 2.46
CA ARG A 81 -9.90 9.81 3.60
C ARG A 81 -9.04 11.07 3.48
N THR A 82 -9.52 12.13 4.11
CA THR A 82 -8.76 13.36 4.35
C THR A 82 -8.32 13.36 5.82
N TYR A 83 -7.06 13.67 6.09
CA TYR A 83 -6.53 13.76 7.45
C TYR A 83 -5.43 14.83 7.60
N ALA A 84 -5.12 15.18 8.85
CA ALA A 84 -4.00 16.05 9.20
C ALA A 84 -3.46 15.64 10.59
N PHE A 85 -2.17 15.41 10.72
CA PHE A 85 -1.55 15.03 12.01
C PHE A 85 -1.29 16.22 12.94
N ASP A 86 -1.15 17.44 12.41
CA ASP A 86 -0.92 18.62 13.26
C ASP A 86 -2.25 19.17 13.82
N PRO A 87 -2.28 19.59 15.09
CA PRO A 87 -3.40 20.34 15.65
C PRO A 87 -3.53 21.70 14.96
N GLU A 88 -4.72 22.32 15.07
CA GLU A 88 -4.89 23.69 14.58
C GLU A 88 -3.84 24.65 15.21
N PRO A 89 -3.27 25.58 14.43
CA PRO A 89 -3.64 25.99 13.07
C PRO A 89 -2.84 25.28 11.97
N ALA A 90 -2.81 23.94 11.95
CA ALA A 90 -2.18 23.13 10.90
C ALA A 90 -2.37 23.71 9.48
N THR A 91 -1.25 23.96 8.81
CA THR A 91 -1.17 24.46 7.42
C THR A 91 -0.87 23.32 6.44
N PHE A 92 -1.31 22.11 6.78
CA PHE A 92 -1.17 20.96 5.90
C PHE A 92 -2.42 20.09 5.90
N CYS A 93 -2.62 19.38 4.81
CA CYS A 93 -3.69 18.40 4.68
C CYS A 93 -3.29 17.26 3.76
N SER A 94 -3.63 16.04 4.15
CA SER A 94 -3.36 14.83 3.40
C SER A 94 -4.66 14.23 2.88
N VAL A 95 -4.66 13.84 1.61
CA VAL A 95 -5.73 13.03 1.00
C VAL A 95 -5.15 11.69 0.62
N ASN A 96 -5.59 10.63 1.31
CA ASN A 96 -5.17 9.26 1.04
C ASN A 96 -6.30 8.48 0.38
N MET A 97 -6.01 7.95 -0.79
CA MET A 97 -6.95 7.24 -1.64
C MET A 97 -6.64 5.75 -1.57
N ASP A 98 -7.66 4.96 -1.24
CA ASP A 98 -7.58 3.50 -1.13
C ASP A 98 -7.55 2.87 -2.54
N VAL A 99 -6.51 3.20 -3.31
CA VAL A 99 -6.26 2.58 -4.61
C VAL A 99 -5.91 1.11 -4.36
N ARG A 100 -6.58 0.19 -5.02
CA ARG A 100 -6.55 -1.22 -4.62
C ARG A 100 -5.45 -1.97 -5.35
N ALA A 101 -4.34 -2.33 -4.72
CA ALA A 101 -3.67 -3.63 -4.93
C ALA A 101 -2.53 -3.91 -3.97
N TYR A 102 -1.59 -2.98 -3.83
CA TYR A 102 -0.45 -3.14 -2.94
C TYR A 102 -0.14 -1.87 -2.13
N ALA A 103 -0.82 -0.76 -2.42
CA ALA A 103 -0.42 0.58 -2.02
C ALA A 103 -1.62 1.52 -1.90
N SER A 104 -1.43 2.68 -1.27
CA SER A 104 -2.36 3.81 -1.36
C SER A 104 -1.65 5.01 -2.02
N ILE A 105 -2.41 5.89 -2.68
CA ILE A 105 -1.88 7.19 -3.14
C ILE A 105 -2.25 8.20 -2.06
N ALA A 106 -1.24 8.81 -1.44
CA ALA A 106 -1.43 9.99 -0.59
C ALA A 106 -0.95 11.24 -1.32
N VAL A 107 -1.72 12.32 -1.20
CA VAL A 107 -1.35 13.65 -1.66
C VAL A 107 -1.37 14.58 -0.46
N ASP A 108 -0.20 15.10 -0.12
CA ASP A 108 0.00 16.03 0.99
C ASP A 108 0.11 17.44 0.42
N ALA A 109 -0.79 18.32 0.82
CA ALA A 109 -0.76 19.73 0.45
C ALA A 109 -0.36 20.60 1.64
N TYR A 110 0.52 21.58 1.39
CA TYR A 110 1.13 22.44 2.40
C TYR A 110 1.76 23.68 1.73
N ASP A 111 2.24 24.63 2.52
CA ASP A 111 3.02 25.77 2.02
C ASP A 111 4.51 25.40 1.91
N VAL A 112 5.10 25.55 0.71
CA VAL A 112 6.47 25.07 0.41
C VAL A 112 7.53 25.86 1.20
N THR A 113 7.23 27.10 1.57
CA THR A 113 8.01 27.92 2.50
C THR A 113 7.06 28.43 3.59
N SER A 114 7.60 28.63 4.79
CA SER A 114 6.87 28.97 6.02
C SER A 114 6.18 30.33 6.02
N ASP A 115 6.31 31.12 4.95
CA ASP A 115 6.06 32.57 4.97
C ASP A 115 4.66 32.95 4.46
N GLU A 116 3.91 31.99 3.90
CA GLU A 116 2.57 32.21 3.35
C GLU A 116 1.61 31.17 3.94
N ALA A 117 1.10 31.42 5.16
CA ALA A 117 0.21 30.49 5.86
C ALA A 117 -1.16 30.39 5.17
N GLY A 118 -1.28 29.49 4.19
CA GLY A 118 -2.57 29.05 3.66
C GLY A 118 -3.41 28.40 4.76
N THR A 119 -4.72 28.30 4.54
CA THR A 119 -5.58 27.60 5.51
C THR A 119 -5.61 26.10 5.23
N ARG A 120 -5.79 25.27 6.27
CA ARG A 120 -6.01 23.82 6.12
C ARG A 120 -7.08 23.48 5.06
N ALA A 121 -8.17 24.25 5.03
CA ALA A 121 -9.24 24.04 4.05
C ALA A 121 -8.74 24.22 2.61
N GLU A 122 -7.92 25.24 2.36
CA GLU A 122 -7.31 25.45 1.05
C GLU A 122 -6.35 24.32 0.67
N HIS A 123 -5.57 23.82 1.62
CA HIS A 123 -4.66 22.69 1.37
C HIS A 123 -5.44 21.40 1.12
N CYS A 124 -6.50 21.10 1.87
CA CYS A 124 -7.33 19.94 1.61
C CYS A 124 -7.97 19.99 0.22
N GLU A 125 -8.47 21.16 -0.19
CA GLU A 125 -9.03 21.33 -1.53
C GLU A 125 -7.97 21.17 -2.63
N LEU A 126 -6.74 21.65 -2.41
CA LEU A 126 -5.63 21.41 -3.32
C LEU A 126 -5.28 19.91 -3.42
N ALA A 127 -5.10 19.25 -2.28
CA ALA A 127 -4.79 17.82 -2.22
C ALA A 127 -5.87 16.98 -2.92
N LYS A 128 -7.16 17.28 -2.69
CA LYS A 128 -8.28 16.59 -3.37
C LYS A 128 -8.23 16.78 -4.89
N LYS A 129 -8.01 18.01 -5.37
CA LYS A 129 -7.95 18.30 -6.82
C LYS A 129 -6.77 17.62 -7.50
N VAL A 130 -5.59 17.64 -6.85
CA VAL A 130 -4.41 16.93 -7.37
C VAL A 130 -4.66 15.41 -7.36
N ALA A 131 -5.18 14.86 -6.26
CA ALA A 131 -5.57 13.45 -6.20
C ALA A 131 -6.57 13.08 -7.31
N GLU A 132 -7.59 13.91 -7.55
CA GLU A 132 -8.58 13.68 -8.62
C GLU A 132 -7.94 13.59 -10.01
N VAL A 133 -7.01 14.49 -10.33
CA VAL A 133 -6.28 14.45 -11.60
C VAL A 133 -5.47 13.16 -11.72
N LEU A 134 -4.73 12.79 -10.67
CA LEU A 134 -3.91 11.57 -10.66
C LEU A 134 -4.77 10.31 -10.79
N LEU A 135 -5.86 10.22 -10.03
CA LEU A 135 -6.77 9.07 -10.02
C LEU A 135 -7.44 8.89 -11.39
N LYS A 136 -7.98 9.96 -11.99
CA LYS A 136 -8.61 9.87 -13.31
C LYS A 136 -7.63 9.43 -14.40
N LYS A 137 -6.37 9.83 -14.29
CA LYS A 137 -5.34 9.51 -15.29
C LYS A 137 -4.78 8.10 -15.11
N PHE A 138 -4.46 7.71 -13.87
CA PHE A 138 -3.66 6.52 -13.59
C PHE A 138 -4.36 5.40 -12.82
N VAL A 139 -5.53 5.62 -12.24
CA VAL A 139 -6.25 4.55 -11.53
C VAL A 139 -7.19 3.82 -12.50
N PRO A 140 -7.06 2.50 -12.65
CA PRO A 140 -7.75 1.75 -13.71
C PRO A 140 -9.25 1.47 -13.47
N LEU A 141 -9.93 2.21 -12.59
CA LEU A 141 -11.39 2.10 -12.47
C LEU A 141 -12.07 3.04 -13.48
N ALA A 142 -12.41 2.43 -14.64
CA ALA A 142 -13.07 3.01 -15.82
C ALA A 142 -12.26 4.08 -16.58
N GLY A 143 -11.20 3.64 -17.28
CA GLY A 143 -10.56 4.39 -18.37
C GLY A 143 -9.13 4.88 -18.11
N GLY A 144 -8.66 4.88 -16.85
CA GLY A 144 -7.27 5.17 -16.50
C GLY A 144 -6.32 4.02 -16.85
N LYS A 145 -5.02 4.34 -16.97
CA LYS A 145 -3.95 3.34 -17.21
C LYS A 145 -2.80 3.61 -16.26
N PRO A 146 -2.16 2.59 -15.66
CA PRO A 146 -0.92 2.79 -14.92
C PRO A 146 0.09 3.62 -15.71
N ALA A 147 0.88 4.44 -15.02
CA ALA A 147 1.93 5.21 -15.66
C ALA A 147 2.88 4.28 -16.45
N PRO A 148 3.38 4.71 -17.63
CA PRO A 148 4.44 3.99 -18.33
C PRO A 148 5.60 3.76 -17.36
N SER A 149 6.20 2.56 -17.37
CA SER A 149 7.24 2.10 -16.44
C SER A 149 6.81 1.73 -15.02
N THR A 150 5.53 1.79 -14.66
CA THR A 150 5.09 1.23 -13.37
C THR A 150 5.23 -0.29 -13.39
N VAL A 151 6.14 -0.81 -12.55
CA VAL A 151 6.30 -2.25 -12.32
C VAL A 151 5.08 -2.75 -11.55
N GLN A 152 4.37 -3.73 -12.10
CA GLN A 152 3.09 -4.21 -11.57
C GLN A 152 3.22 -5.45 -10.69
N GLU A 153 4.31 -6.20 -10.87
CA GLU A 153 4.53 -7.50 -10.25
C GLU A 153 5.99 -7.63 -9.82
N PRO A 154 6.30 -8.36 -8.73
CA PRO A 154 7.68 -8.69 -8.42
C PRO A 154 8.36 -9.41 -9.57
N SER A 155 9.68 -9.26 -9.67
CA SER A 155 10.45 -10.03 -10.65
C SER A 155 10.29 -11.54 -10.40
N ALA A 156 10.46 -12.35 -11.46
CA ALA A 156 10.42 -13.81 -11.35
C ALA A 156 11.50 -14.39 -10.40
N GLU A 157 12.54 -13.61 -10.09
CA GLU A 157 13.60 -13.99 -9.15
C GLU A 157 13.48 -13.26 -7.80
N ALA A 158 12.36 -12.58 -7.52
CA ALA A 158 12.22 -11.71 -6.35
C ALA A 158 12.39 -12.45 -5.00
N LEU A 159 12.20 -13.77 -4.95
CA LEU A 159 12.40 -14.58 -3.74
C LEU A 159 13.77 -15.26 -3.68
N LYS A 160 14.58 -15.16 -4.73
CA LYS A 160 15.85 -15.88 -4.84
C LYS A 160 16.83 -15.37 -3.78
N ASN A 161 17.31 -16.29 -2.93
CA ASN A 161 18.21 -15.99 -1.81
C ASN A 161 17.63 -15.06 -0.74
N LEU A 162 16.31 -14.82 -0.72
CA LEU A 162 15.69 -14.05 0.35
C LEU A 162 15.37 -14.93 1.55
N ASP A 163 15.71 -14.42 2.72
CA ASP A 163 15.20 -14.95 3.98
C ASP A 163 13.71 -14.63 4.10
N VAL A 164 12.90 -15.58 4.57
CA VAL A 164 11.46 -15.40 4.71
C VAL A 164 11.08 -14.23 5.63
N CYS A 165 11.90 -13.90 6.63
CA CYS A 165 11.68 -12.73 7.47
C CYS A 165 12.06 -11.41 6.80
N GLU A 166 12.77 -11.44 5.66
CA GLU A 166 12.96 -10.28 4.78
C GLU A 166 11.84 -10.15 3.74
N VAL A 167 11.08 -11.22 3.48
CA VAL A 167 9.86 -11.16 2.65
C VAL A 167 8.69 -10.60 3.47
N VAL A 168 8.44 -11.19 4.64
CA VAL A 168 7.40 -10.74 5.58
C VAL A 168 8.06 -10.20 6.85
N LYS A 169 8.50 -8.94 6.76
CA LYS A 169 9.24 -8.24 7.80
C LYS A 169 8.37 -7.85 8.99
N PHE A 170 9.04 -7.61 10.11
CA PHE A 170 8.44 -7.04 11.31
C PHE A 170 7.66 -5.75 11.02
N THR A 171 8.22 -4.84 10.19
CA THR A 171 7.55 -3.58 9.84
C THR A 171 6.23 -3.81 9.11
N HIS A 172 6.14 -4.86 8.29
CA HIS A 172 4.92 -5.22 7.55
C HIS A 172 3.85 -5.74 8.52
N ALA A 173 4.24 -6.62 9.44
CA ALA A 173 3.36 -7.15 10.49
C ALA A 173 2.89 -6.06 11.47
N ASN A 174 3.74 -5.07 11.76
CA ASN A 174 3.42 -3.94 12.63
C ASN A 174 2.28 -3.06 12.06
N TYR A 175 2.17 -2.91 10.73
CA TYR A 175 1.03 -2.21 10.12
C TYR A 175 -0.31 -2.87 10.43
N ALA A 176 -0.32 -4.19 10.66
CA ALA A 176 -1.51 -4.93 11.09
C ALA A 176 -1.64 -5.03 12.62
N GLY A 177 -0.89 -4.24 13.38
CA GLY A 177 -0.89 -4.22 14.85
C GLY A 177 -0.02 -5.29 15.50
N VAL A 178 0.67 -6.16 14.74
CA VAL A 178 1.52 -7.21 15.31
C VAL A 178 2.92 -6.63 15.58
N ASN A 179 3.05 -5.91 16.69
CA ASN A 179 4.31 -5.32 17.12
C ASN A 179 5.06 -6.25 18.10
N ALA A 180 5.73 -7.28 17.57
CA ALA A 180 6.54 -8.20 18.38
C ALA A 180 7.99 -7.71 18.61
N GLY A 181 8.35 -6.52 18.12
CA GLY A 181 9.74 -6.08 17.97
C GLY A 181 10.51 -6.86 16.89
N ARG A 182 11.66 -6.32 16.43
CA ARG A 182 12.49 -6.98 15.40
C ARG A 182 13.02 -8.35 15.85
N GLU A 183 13.37 -8.48 17.13
CA GLU A 183 13.87 -9.73 17.72
C GLU A 183 12.75 -10.76 18.00
N GLY A 184 11.48 -10.35 17.90
CA GLY A 184 10.33 -11.22 18.10
C GLY A 184 9.95 -12.07 16.87
N ALA A 185 10.63 -11.87 15.75
CA ALA A 185 10.44 -12.66 14.54
C ALA A 185 11.05 -14.07 14.69
N GLN A 186 10.22 -15.11 14.57
CA GLN A 186 10.65 -16.50 14.70
C GLN A 186 10.71 -17.18 13.33
N LYS A 187 11.91 -17.58 12.92
CA LYS A 187 12.12 -18.39 11.72
C LYS A 187 11.73 -19.85 11.99
N GLY A 188 11.16 -20.49 10.98
CA GLY A 188 10.84 -21.91 11.03
C GLY A 188 10.66 -22.48 9.62
N GLU A 189 10.32 -23.77 9.55
CA GLU A 189 10.04 -24.48 8.31
C GLU A 189 8.60 -25.02 8.36
N GLY A 190 7.84 -24.84 7.28
CA GLY A 190 6.51 -25.41 7.10
C GLY A 190 6.45 -26.34 5.89
N PRO A 191 5.32 -27.03 5.67
CA PRO A 191 5.17 -27.98 4.55
C PRO A 191 5.37 -27.37 3.16
N LEU A 192 5.23 -26.05 3.04
CA LEU A 192 5.37 -25.30 1.79
C LEU A 192 6.79 -24.76 1.56
N GLY A 193 7.56 -24.57 2.64
CA GLY A 193 8.86 -23.91 2.63
C GLY A 193 9.12 -23.12 3.91
N PRO A 194 10.05 -22.15 3.87
CA PRO A 194 10.43 -21.38 5.04
C PRO A 194 9.28 -20.49 5.53
N THR A 195 9.28 -20.22 6.84
CA THR A 195 8.25 -19.42 7.52
C THR A 195 8.87 -18.37 8.44
N CYS A 196 8.24 -17.20 8.52
CA CYS A 196 8.54 -16.18 9.52
C CYS A 196 7.28 -15.89 10.34
N THR A 197 7.36 -16.07 11.65
CA THR A 197 6.25 -15.84 12.58
C THR A 197 6.47 -14.58 13.39
N HIS A 198 5.47 -13.70 13.44
CA HIS A 198 5.38 -12.56 14.35
C HIS A 198 4.18 -12.76 15.26
N GLU A 199 4.37 -12.69 16.57
CA GLU A 199 3.34 -13.06 17.53
C GLU A 199 3.25 -12.07 18.69
N VAL A 200 2.03 -11.66 19.00
CA VAL A 200 1.68 -10.84 20.17
C VAL A 200 0.54 -11.53 20.93
N PRO A 201 0.20 -11.11 22.18
CA PRO A 201 -0.80 -11.82 22.98
C PRO A 201 -2.19 -11.94 22.34
N TYR A 202 -2.55 -11.08 21.38
CA TYR A 202 -3.88 -11.02 20.78
C TYR A 202 -3.92 -11.40 19.29
N ALA A 203 -2.78 -11.59 18.64
CA ALA A 203 -2.71 -11.89 17.21
C ALA A 203 -1.40 -12.59 16.84
N LYS A 204 -1.41 -13.30 15.71
CA LYS A 204 -0.25 -13.94 15.11
C LYS A 204 -0.28 -13.73 13.60
N ALA A 205 0.86 -13.39 13.02
CA ALA A 205 1.08 -13.33 11.59
C ALA A 205 2.17 -14.34 11.21
N VAL A 206 1.93 -15.14 10.18
CA VAL A 206 2.91 -16.09 9.62
C VAL A 206 3.09 -15.80 8.14
N GLY A 207 4.26 -15.33 7.77
CA GLY A 207 4.66 -15.20 6.37
C GLY A 207 5.37 -16.47 5.90
N MET A 208 5.13 -16.87 4.65
CA MET A 208 5.82 -17.99 4.03
C MET A 208 5.90 -17.82 2.51
N TYR A 209 6.82 -18.54 1.88
CA TYR A 209 6.79 -18.73 0.43
C TYR A 209 7.08 -20.18 0.06
N THR A 210 6.61 -20.61 -1.12
CA THR A 210 6.83 -21.98 -1.58
C THR A 210 8.22 -22.18 -2.16
N ASN A 211 8.87 -23.30 -1.83
CA ASN A 211 10.13 -23.70 -2.47
C ASN A 211 9.91 -24.16 -3.93
N GLY A 212 8.72 -24.71 -4.23
CA GLY A 212 8.33 -25.15 -5.57
C GLY A 212 7.55 -24.09 -6.36
N THR A 213 7.44 -24.32 -7.68
CA THR A 213 6.79 -23.43 -8.66
C THR A 213 5.42 -23.94 -9.13
N GLY A 214 4.77 -24.83 -8.36
CA GLY A 214 3.50 -25.44 -8.72
C GLY A 214 2.27 -24.51 -8.67
N GLY A 215 2.44 -23.24 -8.31
CA GLY A 215 1.37 -22.25 -8.20
C GLY A 215 0.42 -22.49 -7.04
N LEU A 216 -0.72 -21.80 -7.05
CA LEU A 216 -1.75 -21.93 -6.01
C LEU A 216 -2.31 -23.36 -5.89
N GLU A 217 -2.28 -24.15 -6.96
CA GLU A 217 -2.76 -25.54 -6.97
C GLU A 217 -1.88 -26.47 -6.12
N ALA A 218 -0.60 -26.14 -5.96
CA ALA A 218 0.32 -26.90 -5.11
C ALA A 218 0.20 -26.54 -3.62
N VAL A 219 -0.58 -25.51 -3.27
CA VAL A 219 -0.82 -25.10 -1.88
C VAL A 219 -2.08 -25.80 -1.37
N PRO A 220 -1.99 -26.73 -0.40
CA PRO A 220 -3.16 -27.39 0.14
C PRO A 220 -4.13 -26.39 0.78
N PRO A 221 -5.45 -26.57 0.60
CA PRO A 221 -6.42 -25.69 1.22
C PRO A 221 -6.42 -25.84 2.74
N LYS A 222 -6.72 -24.75 3.45
CA LYS A 222 -6.91 -24.74 4.90
C LYS A 222 -8.19 -25.48 5.26
N ALA A 223 -8.09 -26.46 6.15
CA ALA A 223 -9.22 -27.24 6.60
C ALA A 223 -10.30 -26.33 7.22
N GLY A 224 -11.54 -26.47 6.76
CA GLY A 224 -12.68 -25.69 7.25
C GLY A 224 -12.74 -24.22 6.81
N ALA A 225 -11.85 -23.79 5.91
CA ALA A 225 -11.86 -22.43 5.39
C ALA A 225 -12.84 -22.26 4.21
N GLU A 226 -13.50 -21.10 4.16
CA GLU A 226 -14.15 -20.61 2.94
C GLU A 226 -13.06 -20.14 1.97
N VAL A 227 -13.02 -20.77 0.79
CA VAL A 227 -12.01 -20.48 -0.24
C VAL A 227 -12.58 -19.57 -1.31
N ARG A 228 -11.90 -18.45 -1.56
CA ARG A 228 -12.22 -17.50 -2.63
C ARG A 228 -10.99 -17.24 -3.49
N ASN A 229 -11.06 -17.66 -4.75
CA ASN A 229 -10.06 -17.29 -5.75
C ASN A 229 -10.31 -15.87 -6.26
N GLY A 230 -9.24 -15.18 -6.63
CA GLY A 230 -9.30 -13.82 -7.13
C GLY A 230 -7.96 -13.34 -7.66
N GLN A 231 -7.78 -12.03 -7.58
CA GLN A 231 -6.52 -11.37 -7.92
C GLN A 231 -6.00 -10.63 -6.69
N PHE A 232 -4.70 -10.33 -6.71
CA PHE A 232 -4.00 -9.41 -5.83
C PHE A 232 -3.06 -8.58 -6.71
N GLY A 233 -3.40 -7.33 -6.97
CA GLY A 233 -2.98 -6.60 -8.17
C GLY A 233 -3.35 -7.35 -9.44
N THR A 234 -2.36 -7.56 -10.30
CA THR A 234 -2.51 -8.36 -11.52
C THR A 234 -2.26 -9.86 -11.29
N LEU A 235 -1.73 -10.23 -10.12
CA LEU A 235 -1.37 -11.60 -9.79
C LEU A 235 -2.57 -12.43 -9.35
N LYS A 236 -2.51 -13.74 -9.58
CA LYS A 236 -3.52 -14.68 -9.07
C LYS A 236 -3.42 -14.77 -7.55
N ALA A 237 -4.57 -14.77 -6.89
CA ALA A 237 -4.65 -14.87 -5.44
C ALA A 237 -5.71 -15.86 -4.97
N ARG A 238 -5.50 -16.42 -3.78
CA ARG A 238 -6.47 -17.25 -3.07
C ARG A 238 -6.60 -16.75 -1.64
N PHE A 239 -7.84 -16.47 -1.24
CA PHE A 239 -8.22 -16.07 0.10
C PHE A 239 -8.88 -17.28 0.77
N GLU A 240 -8.44 -17.63 1.97
CA GLU A 240 -8.99 -18.76 2.72
C GLU A 240 -9.29 -18.29 4.14
N GLN A 241 -10.58 -18.20 4.47
CA GLN A 241 -11.03 -17.59 5.72
C GLN A 241 -11.74 -18.61 6.61
N THR A 242 -11.36 -18.63 7.89
CA THR A 242 -12.12 -19.25 8.98
C THR A 242 -12.61 -18.15 9.94
N GLU A 243 -13.28 -18.52 11.03
CA GLU A 243 -13.71 -17.57 12.06
C GLU A 243 -12.53 -16.79 12.68
N GLU A 244 -11.38 -17.44 12.84
CA GLU A 244 -10.23 -16.89 13.57
C GLU A 244 -9.02 -16.59 12.68
N THR A 245 -9.01 -17.08 11.44
CA THR A 245 -7.84 -17.02 10.55
C THR A 245 -8.22 -16.54 9.16
N CYS A 246 -7.33 -15.79 8.55
CA CYS A 246 -7.36 -15.56 7.10
C CYS A 246 -5.98 -15.84 6.53
N ALA A 247 -5.91 -16.74 5.56
CA ALA A 247 -4.74 -16.96 4.72
C ALA A 247 -4.95 -16.25 3.38
N LEU A 248 -3.98 -15.45 2.99
CA LEU A 248 -3.92 -14.85 1.66
C LEU A 248 -2.67 -15.34 0.94
N SER A 249 -2.88 -16.05 -0.15
CA SER A 249 -1.84 -16.62 -1.01
C SER A 249 -1.81 -15.89 -2.35
N VAL A 250 -0.63 -15.51 -2.83
CA VAL A 250 -0.42 -14.84 -4.11
C VAL A 250 0.65 -15.56 -4.91
N GLN A 251 0.31 -15.93 -6.13
CA GLN A 251 1.23 -16.61 -7.04
C GLN A 251 2.02 -15.61 -7.87
N LEU A 252 3.35 -15.69 -7.79
CA LEU A 252 4.29 -14.93 -8.60
C LEU A 252 4.37 -15.48 -10.03
N GLY A 253 4.95 -14.69 -10.94
CA GLY A 253 5.09 -15.05 -12.36
C GLY A 253 5.88 -16.33 -12.61
N ASN A 254 6.77 -16.73 -11.70
CA ASN A 254 7.53 -17.98 -11.78
C ASN A 254 6.78 -19.21 -11.20
N GLY A 255 5.58 -19.03 -10.65
CA GLY A 255 4.78 -20.09 -10.03
C GLY A 255 5.05 -20.33 -8.55
N GLN A 256 6.02 -19.65 -7.92
CA GLN A 256 6.11 -19.64 -6.46
C GLN A 256 4.92 -18.88 -5.86
N VAL A 257 4.54 -19.24 -4.63
CA VAL A 257 3.46 -18.59 -3.90
C VAL A 257 4.03 -17.92 -2.66
N VAL A 258 3.69 -16.65 -2.44
CA VAL A 258 3.87 -15.96 -1.15
C VAL A 258 2.53 -16.02 -0.42
N GLN A 259 2.55 -16.46 0.83
CA GLN A 259 1.36 -16.58 1.66
C GLN A 259 1.56 -15.87 3.00
N VAL A 260 0.50 -15.19 3.45
CA VAL A 260 0.39 -14.64 4.81
C VAL A 260 -0.81 -15.26 5.49
N ASP A 261 -0.59 -15.89 6.63
CA ASP A 261 -1.65 -16.29 7.57
C ASP A 261 -1.74 -15.25 8.68
N PHE A 262 -2.92 -14.65 8.86
CA PHE A 262 -3.21 -13.83 10.04
C PHE A 262 -4.24 -14.52 10.93
N ILE A 263 -3.92 -14.67 12.21
CA ILE A 263 -4.72 -15.38 13.20
C ILE A 263 -5.05 -14.42 14.34
N GLY A 264 -6.35 -14.16 14.55
CA GLY A 264 -6.83 -13.39 15.69
C GLY A 264 -6.99 -14.28 16.92
N LYS A 265 -6.31 -13.96 18.03
CA LYS A 265 -6.38 -14.73 19.28
C LYS A 265 -7.39 -14.19 20.29
N LYS A 266 -7.92 -12.99 20.04
CA LYS A 266 -8.97 -12.36 20.84
C LYS A 266 -10.10 -11.86 19.94
N LYS A 267 -11.30 -11.74 20.52
CA LYS A 267 -12.54 -11.38 19.81
C LYS A 267 -12.43 -10.07 19.05
N GLU A 268 -11.62 -9.12 19.52
CA GLU A 268 -11.43 -7.82 18.87
C GLU A 268 -10.63 -7.92 17.57
N ALA A 269 -9.75 -8.92 17.45
CA ALA A 269 -8.90 -9.14 16.27
C ALA A 269 -9.57 -10.04 15.21
N MET A 270 -10.47 -10.94 15.63
CA MET A 270 -11.13 -11.93 14.74
C MET A 270 -11.86 -11.29 13.53
N PRO A 271 -12.62 -10.18 13.67
CA PRO A 271 -13.30 -9.55 12.53
C PRO A 271 -12.35 -8.91 11.50
N ARG A 272 -11.06 -8.75 11.83
CA ARG A 272 -10.08 -8.00 11.04
C ARG A 272 -9.06 -8.88 10.32
N THR A 273 -9.16 -10.21 10.48
CA THR A 273 -8.12 -11.17 10.03
C THR A 273 -7.77 -11.03 8.55
N CYS A 274 -8.75 -10.96 7.65
CA CYS A 274 -8.47 -10.82 6.22
C CYS A 274 -7.95 -9.44 5.82
N VAL A 275 -8.43 -8.37 6.44
CA VAL A 275 -7.89 -7.02 6.19
C VAL A 275 -6.43 -6.95 6.65
N SER A 276 -6.10 -7.56 7.79
CA SER A 276 -4.74 -7.64 8.31
C SER A 276 -3.82 -8.48 7.41
N ALA A 277 -4.27 -9.67 6.97
CA ALA A 277 -3.50 -10.49 6.03
C ALA A 277 -3.26 -9.75 4.71
N GLN A 278 -4.29 -9.07 4.19
CA GLN A 278 -4.19 -8.25 2.98
C GLN A 278 -3.20 -7.11 3.15
N LEU A 279 -3.21 -6.42 4.29
CA LEU A 279 -2.28 -5.33 4.60
C LEU A 279 -0.83 -5.82 4.62
N ILE A 280 -0.53 -6.86 5.39
CA ILE A 280 0.82 -7.42 5.48
C ILE A 280 1.31 -7.84 4.09
N LEU A 281 0.47 -8.54 3.32
CA LEU A 281 0.86 -9.00 2.00
C LEU A 281 1.00 -7.83 1.01
N SER A 282 0.16 -6.80 1.09
CA SER A 282 0.28 -5.58 0.26
C SER A 282 1.67 -4.97 0.41
N VAL A 283 2.09 -4.78 1.68
CA VAL A 283 3.36 -4.14 1.98
C VAL A 283 4.55 -5.03 1.60
N SER A 284 4.42 -6.34 1.81
CA SER A 284 5.44 -7.33 1.44
C SER A 284 5.62 -7.43 -0.07
N MET A 285 4.51 -7.49 -0.82
CA MET A 285 4.56 -7.57 -2.28
C MET A 285 5.18 -6.33 -2.88
N LEU A 286 4.93 -5.15 -2.31
CA LEU A 286 5.58 -3.96 -2.82
C LEU A 286 7.06 -3.89 -2.48
N ALA A 287 7.49 -4.33 -1.29
CA ALA A 287 8.92 -4.47 -1.00
C ALA A 287 9.64 -5.40 -2.00
N LEU A 288 8.96 -6.47 -2.45
CA LEU A 288 9.47 -7.34 -3.51
C LEU A 288 9.50 -6.66 -4.90
N ILE A 289 8.58 -5.73 -5.19
CA ILE A 289 8.56 -4.94 -6.42
C ILE A 289 9.68 -3.89 -6.42
N THR A 290 9.90 -3.20 -5.30
CA THR A 290 10.90 -2.13 -5.19
C THR A 290 12.33 -2.62 -5.02
N GLY A 291 12.52 -3.87 -4.57
CA GLY A 291 13.85 -4.34 -4.20
C GLY A 291 14.24 -3.98 -2.76
N GLU A 292 13.32 -3.45 -1.95
CA GLU A 292 13.56 -3.06 -0.55
C GLU A 292 13.47 -4.27 0.39
N HIS A 293 14.37 -5.23 0.19
CA HIS A 293 14.58 -6.38 1.09
C HIS A 293 15.78 -6.15 2.01
#